data_AF-C0D1U6-F1
#
_entry.id   AF-C0D1U6-F1
#
_cell.length_a   1.000
_cell.length_b   1.000
_cell.length_c   1.000
_cell.angle_alpha   90.00
_cell.angle_beta   90.00
_cell.angle_gamma   90.00
#
_symmetry.space_group_name_H-M   'P 1'
#
loop_
_entity.id
_entity.type
_entity.pdbx_description
1 polymer ?
#
loop_
_entity_poly.entity_id
_entity_poly.type
_entity_poly.pdbx_seq_one_letter_code
_entity_poly.pdbx_strand_id
1 'polypeptide(L)' 'ETDFRLGGHKAAAIAMVLERASIYLVSDMEPDFVRQIFMTPFHSVQKALDQAFQVMGSGAGVIVMPYGGSTLPCVTA' A
#
# COMPACT_ATOMS: atom_id res chain seq x y z
N GLU A 1 5.24 21.76 -10.88
CA GLU A 1 5.78 21.75 -9.50
C GLU A 1 7.05 20.92 -9.50
N THR A 2 8.21 21.46 -9.08
CA THR A 2 9.51 20.79 -9.25
C THR A 2 10.26 20.50 -7.94
N ASP A 3 9.71 20.84 -6.77
CA ASP A 3 10.31 20.52 -5.46
C ASP A 3 9.24 20.09 -4.45
N PHE A 4 8.49 19.03 -4.77
CA PHE A 4 7.66 18.38 -3.77
C PHE A 4 8.54 17.58 -2.81
N ARG A 5 8.59 18.01 -1.55
CA ARG A 5 9.25 17.26 -0.48
C ARG A 5 8.22 16.67 0.46
N LEU A 6 8.22 15.35 0.55
CA LEU A 6 7.45 14.66 1.57
C LEU A 6 8.02 15.06 2.95
N GLY A 7 7.21 15.74 3.77
CA GLY A 7 7.63 16.08 5.12
C GLY A 7 8.01 14.83 5.92
N GLY A 8 9.11 14.88 6.67
CA GLY A 8 9.70 13.71 7.34
C GLY A 8 8.71 12.88 8.18
N HIS A 9 7.73 13.52 8.81
CA HIS A 9 6.68 12.85 9.58
C HIS A 9 5.78 11.93 8.72
N LYS A 10 5.54 12.26 7.45
CA LYS A 10 4.81 11.39 6.51
C LYS A 10 5.67 10.22 6.04
N ALA A 11 6.96 10.45 5.81
CA ALA A 11 7.92 9.40 5.50
C ALA A 11 8.05 8.39 6.64
N ALA A 12 8.12 8.87 7.89
CA ALA A 12 8.12 8.03 9.08
C ALA A 12 6.85 7.18 9.19
N ALA A 13 5.67 7.76 8.96
CA ALA A 13 4.42 7.00 8.98
C ALA A 13 4.40 5.86 7.93
N ILE A 14 4.90 6.10 6.72
CA ILE A 14 5.03 5.06 5.69
C ILE A 14 6.01 3.97 6.14
N ALA A 15 7.16 4.35 6.69
CA ALA A 15 8.14 3.40 7.22
C ALA A 15 7.54 2.51 8.33
N MET A 16 6.80 3.09 9.27
CA MET A 16 6.10 2.34 10.33
C MET A 16 5.08 1.33 9.78
N VAL A 17 4.43 1.64 8.65
CA VAL A 17 3.53 0.68 7.99
C VAL A 17 4.33 -0.45 7.35
N LEU A 18 5.44 -0.12 6.67
CA LEU A 18 6.30 -1.09 5.99
C LEU A 18 6.94 -2.11 6.95
N GLU A 19 7.19 -1.74 8.20
CA GLU A 19 7.65 -2.68 9.23
C GLU A 19 6.63 -3.79 9.54
N ARG A 20 5.34 -3.55 9.29
CA ARG A 20 4.24 -4.43 9.69
C ARG A 20 3.49 -5.04 8.50
N ALA A 21 3.58 -4.44 7.32
CA ALA A 21 2.84 -4.86 6.14
C ALA A 21 3.61 -4.58 4.85
N SER A 22 3.49 -5.48 3.88
CA SER A 22 3.90 -5.21 2.50
C SER A 22 2.88 -4.28 1.83
N ILE A 23 3.36 -3.25 1.14
CA ILE A 23 2.50 -2.33 0.39
C ILE A 23 2.60 -2.65 -1.10
N TYR A 24 1.48 -3.06 -1.69
CA TYR A 24 1.35 -3.26 -3.13
C TYR A 24 0.61 -2.07 -3.73
N LEU A 25 1.25 -1.38 -4.67
CA LEU A 25 0.67 -0.21 -5.34
C LEU A 25 0.22 -0.61 -6.74
N VAL A 26 -1.08 -0.47 -6.99
CA VAL A 26 -1.69 -0.66 -8.32
C VAL A 26 -1.85 0.71 -8.96
N SER A 27 -1.05 1.01 -9.98
CA SER A 27 -1.06 2.31 -10.67
C SER A 27 -0.35 2.22 -12.02
N ASP A 28 -0.52 3.23 -12.87
CA ASP A 28 0.23 3.39 -14.12
C ASP A 28 1.63 4.02 -13.93
N MET A 29 2.10 4.11 -12.69
CA MET A 29 3.41 4.68 -12.38
C MET A 29 4.53 3.72 -12.77
N GLU A 30 5.67 4.28 -13.20
CA GLU A 30 6.84 3.51 -13.55
C GLU A 30 7.29 2.59 -12.40
N PRO A 31 7.47 1.28 -12.64
CA PRO A 31 7.79 0.31 -11.59
C PRO A 31 9.01 0.69 -10.75
N ASP A 32 10.04 1.26 -11.37
CA ASP A 32 11.27 1.65 -10.69
C ASP A 32 11.03 2.80 -9.70
N PHE A 33 10.17 3.75 -10.06
CA PHE A 33 9.78 4.83 -9.14
C PHE A 33 8.98 4.29 -7.95
N VAL A 34 8.05 3.37 -8.18
CA VAL A 34 7.27 2.73 -7.11
C VAL A 34 8.18 1.98 -6.13
N ARG A 35 9.21 1.30 -6.63
CA ARG A 35 10.22 0.64 -5.79
C ARG A 35 11.06 1.64 -5.01
N GLN A 36 11.40 2.79 -5.59
CA GLN A 36 12.15 3.85 -4.89
C GLN A 36 11.38 4.44 -3.70
N ILE A 37 10.05 4.41 -3.72
CA ILE A 37 9.19 4.80 -2.59
C ILE A 37 8.81 3.60 -1.70
N PHE A 38 9.56 2.50 -1.77
CA PHE A 38 9.46 1.32 -0.91
C PHE A 38 8.15 0.54 -1.02
N MET A 39 7.50 0.57 -2.19
CA MET A 39 6.29 -0.21 -2.49
C MET A 39 6.56 -1.23 -3.60
N THR A 40 5.69 -2.25 -3.71
CA THR A 40 5.77 -3.24 -4.80
C THR A 40 4.79 -2.86 -5.93
N PRO A 41 5.27 -2.65 -7.16
CA PRO A 41 4.41 -2.23 -8.27
C PRO A 41 3.56 -3.38 -8.82
N PHE A 42 2.29 -3.09 -9.10
CA PHE A 42 1.37 -3.94 -9.83
C PHE A 42 0.57 -3.11 -10.85
N HIS A 43 0.13 -3.75 -11.93
CA HIS A 43 -0.68 -3.13 -12.98
C HIS A 43 -2.12 -3.67 -13.01
N SER A 44 -2.49 -4.49 -12.02
CA SER A 44 -3.82 -5.09 -11.90
C SER A 44 -4.11 -5.36 -10.43
N VAL A 45 -5.31 -5.00 -10.01
CA VAL A 45 -5.82 -5.31 -8.67
C VAL A 45 -5.86 -6.82 -8.44
N GLN A 46 -6.28 -7.61 -9.43
CA GLN A 46 -6.35 -9.06 -9.31
C GLN A 46 -4.96 -9.67 -9.05
N LYS A 47 -3.94 -9.28 -9.83
CA LYS A 47 -2.58 -9.80 -9.65
C LYS A 47 -1.98 -9.42 -8.29
N ALA A 48 -2.27 -8.21 -7.81
CA ALA A 48 -1.82 -7.77 -6.48
C ALA A 48 -2.49 -8.58 -5.37
N LEU A 49 -3.80 -8.82 -5.49
CA LEU A 49 -4.57 -9.59 -4.52
C LEU A 49 -4.16 -11.07 -4.51
N ASP A 50 -3.96 -11.67 -5.69
CA ASP A 50 -3.48 -13.05 -5.83
C ASP A 50 -2.11 -13.21 -5.15
N GLN A 51 -1.18 -12.29 -5.38
CA GLN A 51 0.11 -12.28 -4.70
C GLN A 51 -0.06 -12.16 -3.18
N ALA A 52 -0.97 -11.31 -2.72
CA ALA A 52 -1.21 -11.13 -1.29
C ALA A 52 -1.72 -12.44 -0.65
N PHE A 53 -2.63 -13.17 -1.31
CA PHE A 53 -3.08 -14.49 -0.84
C PHE A 53 -1.99 -15.56 -0.89
N GLN A 54 -1.06 -15.50 -1.85
CA GLN A 54 0.09 -16.40 -1.86
C GLN A 54 0.99 -16.19 -0.63
N VAL A 55 1.14 -14.94 -0.18
CA VAL A 55 1.96 -14.60 1.00
C VAL A 55 1.22 -14.87 2.31
N MET A 56 -0.06 -14.47 2.39
CA MET A 56 -0.86 -14.52 3.63
C MET A 56 -1.60 -15.85 3.84
N GLY A 57 -1.71 -16.67 2.79
CA GLY A 57 -2.50 -17.90 2.78
C GLY A 57 -3.92 -17.68 2.24
N SER A 58 -4.47 -18.69 1.55
CA SER A 58 -5.77 -18.61 0.86
C SER A 58 -6.98 -18.41 1.77
N GLY A 59 -6.84 -18.63 3.08
CA GLY A 59 -7.87 -18.39 4.09
C GLY A 59 -7.85 -17.00 4.72
N ALA A 60 -6.97 -16.09 4.25
CA ALA A 60 -6.86 -14.76 4.83
C ALA A 60 -8.15 -13.94 4.65
N GLY A 61 -8.54 -13.21 5.69
CA GLY A 61 -9.65 -12.25 5.59
C GLY A 61 -9.25 -11.00 4.80
N VAL A 62 -10.20 -10.40 4.09
CA VAL A 62 -9.98 -9.15 3.32
C VAL A 62 -10.88 -8.05 3.87
N ILE A 63 -10.27 -6.92 4.24
CA ILE A 63 -10.97 -5.68 4.56
C ILE A 63 -10.91 -4.79 3.31
N VAL A 64 -12.07 -4.36 2.82
CA VAL A 64 -12.19 -3.48 1.65
C VAL A 64 -12.59 -2.08 2.10
N MET A 65 -11.82 -1.07 1.68
CA MET A 65 -12.07 0.34 1.98
C MET A 65 -12.08 1.16 0.67
N PRO A 66 -13.23 1.29 -0.02
CA PRO A 66 -13.29 1.90 -1.35
C PRO A 66 -12.83 3.37 -1.38
N TYR A 67 -13.06 4.11 -0.29
CA TYR A 67 -12.71 5.52 -0.17
C TYR A 67 -11.71 5.74 0.97
N GLY A 68 -10.52 5.13 0.88
CA GLY A 68 -9.52 5.12 1.95
C GLY A 68 -9.12 6.51 2.47
N GLY A 69 -8.96 7.49 1.60
CA GLY A 69 -8.63 8.86 2.00
C GLY A 69 -9.76 9.63 2.70
N SER A 70 -11.00 9.11 2.66
CA SER A 70 -12.19 9.73 3.25
C SER A 70 -12.87 8.85 4.29
N THR A 71 -12.24 7.72 4.66
CA THR A 71 -12.79 6.76 5.62
C THR A 71 -11.92 6.76 6.87
N LEU A 72 -12.54 6.94 8.04
CA LEU A 72 -11.88 6.72 9.32
C LEU A 72 -12.34 5.35 9.86
N PRO A 73 -11.49 4.30 9.80
CA PRO A 73 -11.88 2.99 10.32
C PRO A 73 -12.08 3.04 11.83
N CYS A 74 -13.21 2.53 12.31
CA CYS A 74 -13.45 2.28 13.72
C CYS A 74 -13.03 0.84 14.04
N VAL A 75 -12.05 0.69 14.93
CA VAL A 75 -11.69 -0.62 15.50
C VAL A 75 -12.44 -0.76 16.82
N THR A 76 -13.48 -1.59 16.83
CA THR A 76 -14.08 -2.07 18.08
C THR A 76 -13.19 -3.17 18.64
N ALA A 77 -12.86 -3.04 19.93
CA ALA A 77 -12.14 -4.05 20.71
C ALA A 77 -12.96 -5.33 20.90
#